data_AF-A0A7S4MII6-F1
#
_entry.id   AF-A0A7S4MII6-F1
#
_cell.length_a   1.000
_cell.length_b   1.000
_cell.length_c   1.000
_cell.angle_alpha   90.00
_cell.angle_beta   90.00
_cell.angle_gamma   90.00
#
_symmetry.space_group_name_H-M   'P 1'
#
loop_
_entity.id
_entity.type
_entity.pdbx_description
1 polymer ?
#
loop_
_entity_poly.entity_id
_entity_poly.type
_entity_poly.pdbx_seq_one_letter_code
_entity_poly.pdbx_strand_id
1 'polypeptide(L)'
;GTPAALDRSTLFWGVRYLYNYAQLKRDKMIGAINALQDSFHAKALQLQVEMDLKPANASSADGIYAAYAAQADAAVSAMASTADGLFFKYADGYVTEVTPGGGVKVTADDYPDWWLKAVGYQHGPPPVPKEPPRPHADSVEAAAA
;
A
#
# COMPACT_ATOMS: atom_id res chain seq x y z
N GLY A 1 18.51 -3.80 9.77
CA GLY A 1 17.93 -4.91 8.99
C GLY A 1 18.91 -5.38 7.94
N THR A 2 18.94 -6.68 7.66
CA THR A 2 19.80 -7.26 6.61
C THR A 2 18.94 -7.72 5.43
N PRO A 3 19.48 -7.75 4.19
CA PRO A 3 18.74 -8.27 3.05
C PRO A 3 18.38 -9.76 3.12
N ALA A 4 18.95 -10.51 4.05
CA ALA A 4 18.84 -11.96 4.12
C ALA A 4 17.71 -12.46 5.02
N ALA A 5 17.16 -11.62 5.92
CA ALA A 5 16.10 -11.99 6.85
C ALA A 5 15.02 -10.92 6.90
N LEU A 6 13.79 -11.27 6.53
CA LEU A 6 12.64 -10.37 6.56
C LEU A 6 12.36 -9.93 8.01
N ASP A 7 12.48 -8.63 8.25
CA ASP A 7 12.17 -8.02 9.54
C ASP A 7 11.54 -6.64 9.34
N ARG A 8 10.19 -6.62 9.39
CA ARG A 8 9.37 -5.42 9.21
C ARG A 8 9.59 -4.35 10.29
N SER A 9 10.26 -4.67 11.41
CA SER A 9 10.64 -3.69 12.43
C SER A 9 11.89 -2.89 12.06
N THR A 10 12.47 -3.14 10.89
CA THR A 10 13.62 -2.40 10.39
C THR A 10 13.22 -1.52 9.22
N LEU A 11 13.83 -0.33 9.12
CA LEU A 11 13.58 0.61 8.02
C LEU A 11 13.76 -0.04 6.64
N PHE A 12 14.82 -0.84 6.48
CA PHE A 12 15.15 -1.51 5.23
C PHE A 12 14.00 -2.36 4.68
N TRP A 13 13.42 -3.22 5.53
CA TRP A 13 12.32 -4.09 5.12
C TRP A 13 10.96 -3.42 5.21
N GLY A 14 10.75 -2.50 6.15
CA GLY A 14 9.53 -1.70 6.24
C GLY A 14 9.28 -0.93 4.94
N VAL A 15 10.31 -0.22 4.44
CA VAL A 15 10.22 0.54 3.17
C VAL A 15 9.97 -0.41 2.00
N ARG A 16 10.72 -1.51 1.92
CA ARG A 16 10.57 -2.48 0.81
C ARG A 16 9.19 -3.13 0.79
N TYR A 17 8.67 -3.49 1.96
CA TYR A 17 7.36 -4.10 2.09
C TYR A 17 6.27 -3.12 1.65
N LEU A 18 6.29 -1.90 2.18
CA LEU A 18 5.33 -0.85 1.82
C LEU A 18 5.41 -0.53 0.32
N TYR A 19 6.62 -0.37 -0.23
CA TYR A 19 6.82 -0.07 -1.63
C TYR A 19 6.29 -1.17 -2.55
N ASN A 20 6.65 -2.43 -2.29
CA ASN A 20 6.19 -3.55 -3.11
C ASN A 20 4.67 -3.70 -3.07
N TYR A 21 4.05 -3.50 -1.90
CA TYR A 21 2.61 -3.55 -1.79
C TYR A 21 1.94 -2.38 -2.55
N ALA A 22 2.47 -1.17 -2.39
CA ALA A 22 1.96 0.03 -3.03
C ALA A 22 1.97 -0.02 -4.56
N GLN A 23 2.87 -0.81 -5.16
CA GLN A 23 2.91 -0.99 -6.61
C GLN A 23 1.65 -1.67 -7.18
N LEU A 24 0.90 -2.43 -6.38
CA LEU A 24 -0.31 -3.14 -6.84
C LEU A 24 -1.45 -2.17 -7.21
N LYS A 25 -1.61 -1.08 -6.46
CA LYS A 25 -2.63 -0.04 -6.66
C LYS A 25 -2.05 1.34 -6.37
N ARG A 26 -0.97 1.68 -7.09
CA ARG A 26 -0.18 2.90 -6.83
C ARG A 26 -1.03 4.17 -6.84
N ASP A 27 -1.91 4.30 -7.82
CA ASP A 27 -2.83 5.44 -7.97
C ASP A 27 -3.69 5.66 -6.72
N LYS A 28 -4.10 4.57 -6.05
CA LYS A 28 -4.89 4.62 -4.82
C LYS A 28 -4.04 4.84 -3.57
N MET A 29 -2.88 4.19 -3.50
CA MET A 29 -2.09 4.11 -2.27
C MET A 29 -1.08 5.25 -2.10
N ILE A 30 -0.64 5.90 -3.20
CA ILE A 30 0.42 6.91 -3.15
C ILE A 30 0.07 8.12 -2.28
N GLY A 31 -1.20 8.51 -2.23
CA GLY A 31 -1.65 9.63 -1.40
C GLY A 31 -1.39 9.40 0.10
N ALA A 32 -1.66 8.18 0.58
CA ALA A 32 -1.38 7.81 1.97
C ALA A 32 0.12 7.78 2.29
N ILE A 33 0.95 7.35 1.32
CA ILE A 33 2.40 7.32 1.45
C ILE A 33 2.99 8.73 1.49
N ASN A 34 2.49 9.63 0.65
CA ASN A 34 2.89 11.04 0.68
C ASN A 34 2.51 11.68 2.02
N ALA A 35 1.30 11.43 2.52
CA ALA A 35 0.88 11.93 3.84
C ALA A 35 1.76 11.39 4.98
N LEU A 36 2.19 10.13 4.91
CA LEU A 36 3.14 9.56 5.86
C LEU A 36 4.50 10.27 5.78
N GLN A 37 5.02 10.47 4.57
CA GLN A 37 6.29 11.18 4.34
C GLN A 37 6.24 12.61 4.88
N ASP A 38 5.16 13.35 4.60
CA ASP A 38 4.97 14.72 5.07
C ASP A 38 4.92 14.77 6.60
N SER A 39 4.23 13.82 7.23
CA SER A 39 4.19 13.69 8.70
C SER A 39 5.59 13.47 9.29
N PHE A 40 6.41 12.64 8.65
CA PHE A 40 7.78 12.39 9.11
C PHE A 40 8.67 13.63 8.97
N HIS A 41 8.62 14.30 7.83
CA HIS A 41 9.38 15.51 7.61
C HIS A 41 9.00 16.61 8.59
N ALA A 42 7.69 16.81 8.83
CA ALA A 42 7.22 17.80 9.79
C ALA A 42 7.71 17.51 11.21
N LYS A 43 7.60 16.26 11.68
CA LYS A 43 8.06 15.85 13.02
C LYS A 43 9.58 15.92 13.17
N ALA A 44 10.33 15.52 12.14
CA ALA A 44 11.79 15.59 12.16
C ALA A 44 12.27 17.05 12.19
N LEU A 45 11.66 17.93 11.40
CA LEU A 45 11.97 19.36 11.41
C LEU A 45 11.63 20.01 12.75
N GLN A 46 10.48 19.67 13.32
CA GLN A 46 10.10 20.14 14.65
C GLN A 46 11.11 19.69 15.71
N LEU A 47 11.51 18.41 15.70
CA LEU A 47 12.51 17.89 16.62
C LEU A 47 13.86 18.61 16.49
N GLN A 48 14.28 18.92 15.26
CA GLN A 48 15.50 19.69 15.01
C GLN A 48 15.43 21.06 15.68
N VAL A 49 14.33 21.80 15.47
CA VAL A 49 14.11 23.11 16.11
C VAL A 49 14.13 22.99 17.64
N GLU A 50 13.47 21.96 18.19
CA GLU A 50 13.45 21.72 19.63
C GLU A 50 14.85 21.46 20.19
N MET A 51 15.70 20.69 19.49
CA MET A 51 17.06 20.42 19.93
C MET A 51 17.97 21.64 19.79
N ASP A 52 17.82 22.44 18.73
CA ASP A 52 18.62 23.65 18.49
C ASP A 52 18.36 24.75 19.53
N LEU A 53 17.13 24.81 20.06
CA LEU A 53 16.75 25.79 21.09
C LEU A 53 17.16 25.39 22.50
N LYS A 54 17.62 24.15 22.72
CA LYS A 54 18.00 23.74 24.07
C LYS A 54 19.31 24.42 24.51
N PRO A 55 19.38 24.94 25.75
CA PRO A 55 20.61 25.48 26.30
C PRO A 55 21.75 24.44 26.27
N ALA A 56 22.96 24.86 25.88
CA ALA A 56 24.12 23.98 25.78
C ALA A 56 24.50 23.29 27.10
N ASN A 57 24.12 23.89 28.24
CA ASN A 57 24.30 23.36 29.59
C ASN A 57 23.13 22.48 30.07
N ALA A 58 22.02 22.42 29.32
CA ALA A 58 20.82 21.63 29.65
C ALA A 58 20.68 20.37 28.77
N SER A 59 21.52 20.20 27.75
CA SER A 59 21.46 19.05 26.83
C SER A 59 22.72 18.22 26.90
N SER A 60 22.61 16.98 27.39
CA SER A 60 23.65 15.99 27.13
C SER A 60 23.55 15.52 25.67
N ALA A 61 24.69 15.20 25.06
CA ALA A 61 24.72 14.58 23.73
C ALA A 61 23.85 13.31 23.69
N ASP A 62 23.86 12.52 24.76
CA ASP A 62 23.04 11.32 24.91
C ASP A 62 21.53 11.62 24.85
N GLY A 63 21.08 12.72 25.46
CA GLY A 63 19.68 13.12 25.44
C GLY A 63 19.20 13.55 24.06
N ILE A 64 20.07 14.22 23.29
CA ILE A 64 19.79 14.60 21.90
C ILE A 64 19.73 13.33 21.03
N TYR A 65 20.71 12.44 21.17
CA TYR A 65 20.72 11.18 20.44
C TYR A 65 19.49 10.32 20.74
N ALA A 66 19.11 10.20 22.01
CA ALA A 66 17.92 9.46 22.42
C ALA A 66 16.63 10.03 21.81
N ALA A 67 16.51 11.35 21.69
CA ALA A 67 15.33 11.97 21.07
C ALA A 67 15.24 11.64 19.57
N TYR A 68 16.36 11.69 18.84
CA TYR A 68 16.40 11.30 17.43
C TYR A 68 16.15 9.81 17.23
N ALA A 69 16.70 8.95 18.09
CA ALA A 69 16.46 7.51 18.06
C ALA A 69 14.97 7.20 18.26
N ALA A 70 14.32 7.82 19.25
CA ALA A 70 12.89 7.65 19.49
C ALA A 70 12.04 8.11 18.30
N GLN A 71 12.42 9.20 17.63
CA GLN A 71 11.73 9.66 16.42
C GLN A 71 11.93 8.71 15.24
N ALA A 72 13.11 8.10 15.09
CA ALA A 72 13.37 7.08 14.07
C ALA A 72 12.53 5.81 14.31
N ASP A 73 12.43 5.36 15.57
CA ASP A 73 11.60 4.21 15.95
C ASP A 73 10.11 4.49 15.68
N ALA A 74 9.64 5.70 16.01
CA ALA A 74 8.28 6.13 15.70
C ALA A 74 8.00 6.14 14.19
N ALA A 75 8.97 6.55 13.37
CA ALA A 75 8.85 6.53 11.92
C ALA A 75 8.76 5.09 11.37
N VAL A 76 9.59 4.17 11.87
CA VAL A 76 9.52 2.77 11.46
C VAL A 76 8.19 2.12 11.86
N SER A 77 7.73 2.39 13.08
CA SER A 77 6.43 1.90 13.58
C SER A 77 5.27 2.43 12.72
N ALA A 78 5.23 3.73 12.45
CA ALA A 78 4.19 4.34 11.64
C ALA A 78 4.19 3.79 10.21
N MET A 79 5.35 3.52 9.62
CA MET A 79 5.45 2.89 8.30
C MET A 79 4.86 1.49 8.27
N ALA A 80 5.13 0.67 9.29
CA ALA A 80 4.52 -0.65 9.43
C ALA A 80 2.99 -0.55 9.56
N SER A 81 2.50 0.38 10.40
CA SER A 81 1.06 0.61 10.56
C SER A 81 0.39 1.11 9.27
N THR A 82 1.06 1.97 8.49
CA THR A 82 0.55 2.40 7.18
C THR A 82 0.46 1.23 6.21
N ALA A 83 1.46 0.35 6.17
CA ALA A 83 1.42 -0.84 5.33
C ALA A 83 0.24 -1.76 5.72
N ASP A 84 0.03 -2.00 7.00
CA ASP A 84 -1.09 -2.82 7.49
C ASP A 84 -2.45 -2.16 7.21
N GLY A 85 -2.56 -0.84 7.35
CA GLY A 85 -3.76 -0.08 7.03
C GLY A 85 -4.10 -0.13 5.53
N LEU A 86 -3.10 0.00 4.66
CA LEU A 86 -3.27 -0.15 3.22
C LEU A 86 -3.60 -1.60 2.84
N PHE A 87 -3.03 -2.59 3.54
CA PHE A 87 -3.40 -3.98 3.37
C PHE A 87 -4.88 -4.19 3.67
N PHE A 88 -5.34 -3.75 4.84
CA PHE A 88 -6.73 -3.87 5.24
C PHE A 88 -7.68 -3.14 4.27
N LYS A 89 -7.32 -1.93 3.85
CA LYS A 89 -8.17 -1.10 2.97
C LYS A 89 -8.37 -1.71 1.57
N TYR A 90 -7.42 -2.47 1.06
CA TYR A 90 -7.40 -2.94 -0.34
C TYR A 90 -7.21 -4.46 -0.49
N ALA A 91 -7.58 -5.24 0.53
CA ALA A 91 -7.22 -6.66 0.64
C ALA A 91 -7.82 -7.57 -0.46
N ASP A 92 -9.03 -7.29 -0.91
CA ASP A 92 -9.88 -8.25 -1.65
C ASP A 92 -10.44 -7.69 -2.97
N GLY A 93 -9.82 -6.63 -3.51
CA GLY A 93 -10.30 -5.97 -4.73
C GLY A 93 -11.44 -4.98 -4.49
N TYR A 94 -11.94 -4.86 -3.26
CA TYR A 94 -12.79 -3.76 -2.82
C TYR A 94 -11.97 -2.71 -2.06
N VAL A 95 -12.59 -1.55 -1.82
CA VAL A 95 -12.08 -0.53 -0.91
C VAL A 95 -12.88 -0.61 0.39
N THR A 96 -12.18 -0.94 1.47
CA THR A 96 -12.74 -1.10 2.81
C THR A 96 -12.42 0.13 3.66
N GLU A 97 -13.45 0.82 4.15
CA GLU A 97 -13.32 2.02 4.98
C GLU A 97 -14.06 1.85 6.31
N VAL A 98 -13.40 2.20 7.42
CA VAL A 98 -14.05 2.23 8.73
C VAL A 98 -14.82 3.54 8.85
N THR A 99 -16.10 3.46 9.18
CA THR A 99 -16.96 4.64 9.37
C THR A 99 -16.75 5.25 10.75
N PRO A 100 -17.10 6.54 10.96
CA PRO A 100 -16.95 7.20 12.26
C PRO A 100 -17.66 6.49 13.44
N GLY A 101 -18.66 5.65 13.15
CA GLY A 101 -19.38 4.84 14.16
C GLY A 101 -18.79 3.44 14.38
N GLY A 102 -17.63 3.11 13.82
CA GLY A 102 -17.00 1.79 13.94
C GLY A 102 -17.58 0.72 13.00
N GLY A 103 -18.47 1.09 12.08
CA GLY A 103 -18.93 0.21 11.01
C GLY A 103 -17.92 0.09 9.88
N VAL A 104 -18.15 -0.83 8.95
CA VAL A 104 -17.32 -1.02 7.75
C VAL A 104 -18.15 -0.68 6.51
N LYS A 105 -17.62 0.20 5.66
CA LYS A 105 -18.15 0.49 4.34
C LYS A 105 -17.24 -0.16 3.31
N VAL A 106 -17.80 -1.03 2.48
CA VAL A 106 -17.10 -1.67 1.37
C VAL A 106 -17.61 -1.08 0.07
N THR A 107 -16.72 -0.53 -0.75
CA THR A 107 -17.05 -0.03 -2.09
C THR A 107 -16.28 -0.82 -3.13
N ALA A 108 -16.93 -1.16 -4.24
CA ALA A 108 -16.26 -1.83 -5.33
C ALA A 108 -15.15 -0.95 -5.93
N ASP A 109 -13.97 -1.52 -6.13
CA ASP A 109 -12.89 -0.91 -6.91
C ASP A 109 -12.96 -1.42 -8.36
N ASP A 110 -14.19 -1.39 -8.91
CA ASP A 110 -14.51 -1.95 -10.22
C ASP A 110 -13.96 -1.06 -11.35
N TYR A 111 -13.91 -1.65 -12.55
CA TYR A 111 -13.71 -0.87 -13.75
C TYR A 111 -14.88 0.11 -13.93
N PRO A 112 -14.60 1.37 -14.28
CA PRO A 112 -15.66 2.35 -14.47
C PRO A 112 -16.59 1.96 -15.62
N ASP A 113 -17.88 2.32 -15.53
CA ASP A 113 -18.93 1.96 -16.49
C ASP A 113 -18.55 2.26 -17.94
N TRP A 114 -17.86 3.38 -18.19
CA TRP A 114 -17.42 3.76 -19.53
C TRP A 114 -16.46 2.73 -20.12
N TRP A 115 -15.56 2.16 -19.30
CA TRP A 115 -14.59 1.17 -19.73
C TRP A 115 -15.29 -0.16 -19.99
N LEU A 116 -16.14 -0.60 -19.06
CA LEU A 116 -16.91 -1.84 -19.20
C LEU A 116 -17.76 -1.83 -20.48
N LYS A 117 -18.40 -0.71 -20.79
CA LYS A 117 -19.14 -0.53 -22.04
C LYS A 117 -18.24 -0.55 -23.28
N ALA A 118 -17.06 0.08 -23.20
CA ALA A 118 -16.11 0.12 -24.32
C ALA A 118 -15.54 -1.26 -24.66
N VAL A 119 -15.34 -2.13 -23.66
CA VAL A 119 -14.81 -3.49 -23.87
C VAL A 119 -15.89 -4.58 -24.00
N GLY A 120 -17.18 -4.21 -23.98
CA GLY A 120 -18.29 -5.16 -24.13
C GLY A 120 -18.62 -5.99 -22.88
N TYR A 121 -18.11 -5.60 -21.71
CA TYR A 121 -18.33 -6.25 -20.41
C TYR A 121 -19.38 -5.52 -19.55
N GLN A 122 -20.23 -4.68 -20.12
CA GLN A 122 -21.27 -3.96 -19.36
C GLN A 122 -22.30 -4.89 -18.67
N HIS A 123 -22.34 -6.17 -19.04
CA HIS A 123 -23.20 -7.19 -18.43
C HIS A 123 -22.39 -8.29 -17.71
N GLY A 124 -21.09 -8.05 -17.46
CA GLY A 124 -20.18 -9.04 -16.89
C GLY A 124 -19.58 -10.00 -17.93
N PRO A 125 -18.75 -10.95 -17.49
CA PRO A 125 -18.13 -11.93 -18.37
C PRO A 125 -19.18 -12.88 -18.99
N PRO A 126 -18.92 -13.39 -20.21
CA PRO A 126 -19.78 -14.41 -20.80
C PRO A 126 -19.83 -15.65 -19.90
N PRO A 127 -20.97 -16.36 -19.87
CA PRO A 127 -21.09 -17.58 -19.08
C PRO A 127 -20.03 -18.60 -19.48
N VAL A 128 -19.49 -19.32 -18.50
CA VAL A 128 -18.51 -20.38 -18.73
C VAL A 128 -19.10 -21.38 -19.73
N PRO A 129 -18.39 -21.72 -20.82
CA PRO A 129 -18.85 -22.75 -21.75
C PRO A 129 -19.15 -24.05 -20.99
N LYS A 130 -20.35 -24.61 -21.19
CA LYS A 130 -20.78 -25.85 -20.53
C LYS A 130 -19.96 -27.07 -20.98
N GLU A 131 -19.32 -26.97 -22.13
CA GLU A 131 -18.43 -27.99 -22.67
C GLU A 131 -17.01 -27.42 -22.72
N PRO A 132 -15.99 -28.16 -22.28
CA PRO A 132 -14.61 -27.75 -22.49
C PRO A 132 -14.38 -27.54 -24.00
N PRO A 133 -13.64 -26.49 -24.41
CA PRO A 133 -13.33 -26.30 -25.81
C PRO A 133 -12.72 -27.59 -26.35
N ARG A 134 -13.37 -28.18 -27.36
CA ARG A 134 -12.83 -29.36 -28.04
C ARG A 134 -11.46 -28.96 -28.59
N PRO A 135 -10.36 -29.59 -28.15
CA PRO A 135 -9.09 -29.35 -28.80
C PRO A 135 -9.25 -29.85 -30.25
N HIS A 136 -9.05 -28.96 -31.22
CA HIS A 136 -8.96 -29.29 -32.66
C HIS A 136 -10.25 -29.47 -33.48
N ALA A 137 -11.27 -28.62 -33.32
CA ALA A 137 -12.38 -28.60 -34.31
C ALA A 137 -11.97 -27.98 -35.67
N ASP A 138 -11.08 -26.98 -35.66
CA ASP A 138 -10.76 -26.20 -36.86
C ASP A 138 -9.74 -26.85 -37.81
N SER A 139 -9.14 -27.98 -37.43
CA SER A 139 -8.10 -28.63 -38.25
C SER A 139 -8.58 -29.82 -39.08
N VAL A 140 -9.89 -30.14 -39.08
CA VAL A 140 -10.40 -31.32 -39.80
C VAL A 140 -11.11 -30.97 -41.12
N GLU A 141 -11.63 -29.75 -41.29
CA GLU A 141 -12.32 -29.36 -42.54
C GLU A 141 -11.38 -28.86 -43.66
N ALA A 142 -10.13 -28.49 -43.36
CA ALA A 142 -9.17 -28.03 -44.38
C ALA A 142 -8.47 -29.16 -45.15
N ALA A 143 -8.69 -30.44 -44.80
CA ALA A 143 -8.03 -31.58 -45.43
C ALA A 143 -8.92 -32.36 -46.42
N ALA A 144 -10.12 -31.86 -46.73
CA ALA A 144 -11.10 -32.55 -47.57
C ALA A 144 -11.53 -31.78 -48.85
N ALA A 145 -10.70 -30.84 -49.33
CA ALA A 145 -10.91 -30.15 -50.60
C ALA A 145 -9.75 -30.40 -51.59
#